data_AF-A0A653UU25-F1
#
_entry.id   AF-A0A653UU25-F1
#
_cell.length_a   1.000
_cell.length_b   1.000
_cell.length_c   1.000
_cell.angle_alpha   90.00
_cell.angle_beta   90.00
_cell.angle_gamma   90.00
#
_symmetry.space_group_name_H-M   'P 1'
#
loop_
_entity.id
_entity.type
_entity.pdbx_description
1 polymer ?
#
loop_
_entity_poly.entity_id
_entity_poly.type
_entity_poly.pdbx_seq_one_letter_code
_entity_poly.pdbx_strand_id
1 'polypeptide(L)'
;MINTQYIDNADFSNIPEYVFRYERDNLNQWQSVEGHRMDEVVGAGGIYLRLNVYANYIEKLRNKSLLTKESHELIFKPISMNMELHSEDLKILLDKESSYAMG
;
A
#
# COMPACT_ATOMS: atom_id res chain seq x y z
N MET A 1 4.07 -17.03 -0.29
CA MET A 1 3.23 -16.19 -1.14
C MET A 1 3.63 -16.48 -2.58
N ILE A 2 2.93 -17.39 -3.27
CA ILE A 2 3.38 -17.90 -4.58
C ILE A 2 2.94 -16.97 -5.72
N ASN A 3 2.04 -16.02 -5.46
CA ASN A 3 1.40 -15.16 -6.47
C ASN A 3 1.52 -13.66 -6.11
N THR A 4 2.60 -13.26 -5.45
CA THR A 4 2.91 -11.86 -5.12
C THR A 4 4.31 -11.58 -5.62
N GLN A 5 4.45 -10.57 -6.46
CA GLN A 5 5.73 -10.21 -7.06
C GLN A 5 5.94 -8.71 -6.94
N TYR A 6 7.17 -8.32 -6.62
CA TYR A 6 7.62 -6.97 -6.88
C TYR A 6 7.77 -6.83 -8.39
N ILE A 7 7.32 -5.69 -8.92
CA ILE A 7 7.69 -5.33 -10.28
C ILE A 7 9.05 -4.68 -10.18
N ASP A 8 10.07 -5.50 -10.40
CA ASP A 8 11.41 -5.05 -10.70
C ASP A 8 11.56 -5.03 -12.23
N ASN A 9 11.91 -3.88 -12.79
CA ASN A 9 12.17 -3.64 -14.22
C ASN A 9 10.96 -3.64 -15.17
N ALA A 10 9.75 -3.34 -14.69
CA ALA A 10 8.53 -3.30 -15.53
C ALA A 10 8.30 -4.56 -16.39
N ASP A 11 8.84 -5.71 -16.00
CA ASP A 11 8.64 -6.97 -16.71
C ASP A 11 7.35 -7.64 -16.25
N PHE A 12 6.24 -7.20 -16.85
CA PHE A 12 4.91 -7.73 -16.57
C PHE A 12 4.69 -9.14 -17.13
N SER A 13 5.61 -9.67 -17.95
CA SER A 13 5.46 -10.99 -18.58
C SER A 13 5.44 -12.14 -17.58
N ASN A 14 5.95 -11.91 -16.36
CA ASN A 14 6.00 -12.88 -15.28
C ASN A 14 4.78 -12.83 -14.35
N ILE A 15 3.80 -11.94 -14.60
CA ILE A 15 2.56 -11.81 -13.83
C ILE A 15 1.41 -12.41 -14.65
N PRO A 16 0.97 -13.65 -14.36
CA PRO A 16 0.02 -14.38 -15.22
C PRO A 16 -1.37 -13.72 -15.33
N GLU A 17 -1.72 -12.88 -14.37
CA GLU A 17 -3.01 -12.17 -14.29
C GLU A 17 -2.76 -10.66 -14.14
N TYR A 18 -1.89 -10.11 -14.98
CA TYR A 18 -1.71 -8.67 -15.04
C TYR A 18 -2.98 -8.01 -15.60
N VAL A 19 -3.50 -7.01 -14.88
CA VAL A 19 -4.71 -6.29 -15.28
C VAL A 19 -4.32 -5.02 -16.02
N PHE A 20 -4.94 -4.78 -17.18
CA PHE A 20 -4.75 -3.54 -17.92
C PHE A 20 -5.30 -2.34 -17.15
N ARG A 21 -4.55 -1.24 -17.17
CA ARG A 21 -4.98 0.06 -16.67
C ARG A 21 -5.76 0.78 -17.76
N TYR A 22 -6.84 1.45 -17.37
CA TYR A 22 -7.64 2.28 -18.28
C TYR A 22 -7.80 3.68 -17.71
N GLU A 23 -7.75 4.68 -18.58
CA GLU A 23 -8.04 6.08 -18.27
C GLU A 23 -9.03 6.64 -19.27
N ARG A 24 -9.66 7.77 -18.93
CA ARG A 24 -10.48 8.52 -19.87
C ARG A 24 -9.63 9.52 -20.62
N ASP A 25 -9.79 9.58 -21.94
CA ASP A 25 -9.18 10.61 -22.77
C ASP A 25 -9.91 11.96 -22.63
N ASN A 26 -9.43 12.96 -23.38
CA ASN A 26 -10.03 14.31 -23.41
C ASN A 26 -11.45 14.33 -23.99
N LEU A 27 -11.91 13.23 -24.61
CA LEU A 27 -13.24 13.04 -25.17
C LEU A 27 -14.10 12.12 -24.28
N ASN A 28 -13.67 11.82 -23.05
CA ASN A 28 -14.33 10.93 -22.09
C ASN A 28 -14.43 9.46 -22.51
N GLN A 29 -13.62 9.00 -23.47
CA GLN A 29 -13.57 7.63 -23.93
C GLN A 29 -12.53 6.82 -23.14
N TRP A 30 -12.85 5.55 -22.85
CA TRP A 30 -11.91 4.66 -22.17
C TRP A 30 -10.81 4.20 -23.13
N GLN A 31 -9.56 4.37 -22.71
CA GLN A 31 -8.39 3.90 -23.42
C GLN A 31 -7.49 3.11 -22.47
N SER A 32 -6.88 2.02 -22.97
CA SER A 32 -5.87 1.29 -22.22
C SER A 32 -4.61 2.15 -22.12
N VAL A 33 -4.03 2.24 -20.94
CA VAL A 33 -2.81 3.00 -20.68
C VAL A 33 -1.74 2.03 -20.21
N GLU A 34 -0.56 2.11 -20.82
CA GLU A 34 0.59 1.36 -20.36
C GLU A 34 1.00 1.86 -18.96
N GLY A 35 1.29 0.93 -18.05
CA GLY A 35 1.72 1.30 -16.71
C GLY A 35 3.06 2.02 -16.77
N HIS A 36 3.23 3.10 -16.00
CA HIS A 36 4.54 3.70 -15.80
C HIS A 36 5.48 2.68 -15.14
N ARG A 37 6.76 2.70 -15.51
CA ARG A 37 7.78 1.90 -14.83
C ARG A 37 7.83 2.32 -13.37
N MET A 38 7.60 1.36 -12.47
CA MET A 38 7.56 1.58 -11.01
C MET A 38 8.87 1.15 -10.34
N ASP A 39 9.93 0.98 -11.14
CA ASP A 39 11.21 0.40 -10.71
C ASP A 39 11.89 1.26 -9.62
N GLU A 40 11.58 2.57 -9.56
CA GLU A 40 12.13 3.50 -8.57
C GLU A 40 11.30 3.61 -7.28
N VAL A 41 10.11 2.98 -7.22
CA VAL A 41 9.19 3.11 -6.06
C VAL A 41 9.11 1.84 -5.21
N VAL A 42 10.04 0.88 -5.37
CA VAL A 42 10.11 -0.30 -4.51
C VAL A 42 10.30 0.16 -3.05
N GLY A 43 9.29 -0.10 -2.20
CA GLY A 43 9.23 0.36 -0.81
C GLY A 43 8.34 1.58 -0.56
N ALA A 44 8.04 2.38 -1.60
CA ALA A 44 7.06 3.47 -1.56
C ALA A 44 5.75 3.13 -2.32
N GLY A 45 5.69 1.95 -2.94
CA GLY A 45 4.59 1.49 -3.77
C GLY A 45 5.03 0.36 -4.73
N GLY A 46 4.33 0.19 -5.84
CA GLY A 46 4.76 -0.70 -6.93
C GLY A 46 4.55 -2.20 -6.73
N ILE A 47 3.76 -2.60 -5.72
CA ILE A 47 3.43 -4.02 -5.48
C ILE A 47 2.14 -4.37 -6.22
N TYR A 48 2.21 -5.38 -7.10
CA TYR A 48 1.03 -5.95 -7.74
C TYR A 48 0.62 -7.22 -7.00
N LEU A 49 -0.65 -7.27 -6.62
CA LEU A 49 -1.17 -8.32 -5.75
C LEU A 49 -2.64 -8.56 -6.04
N ARG A 50 -3.07 -9.80 -5.89
CA ARG A 50 -4.47 -10.18 -5.98
C ARG A 50 -5.20 -9.81 -4.70
N LEU A 51 -6.49 -9.46 -4.82
CA LEU A 51 -7.30 -9.04 -3.68
C LEU A 51 -7.36 -10.09 -2.57
N ASN A 52 -7.44 -11.38 -2.93
CA ASN A 52 -7.47 -12.48 -1.95
C ASN A 52 -6.13 -12.62 -1.18
N VAL A 53 -5.00 -12.36 -1.84
CA VAL A 53 -3.69 -12.33 -1.18
C VAL A 53 -3.63 -11.17 -0.20
N TYR A 54 -4.11 -9.98 -0.59
CA TYR A 54 -4.20 -8.83 0.30
C TYR A 54 -5.04 -9.13 1.54
N ALA A 55 -6.24 -9.68 1.34
CA ALA A 55 -7.16 -10.00 2.41
C ALA A 55 -6.52 -10.95 3.42
N ASN A 56 -5.88 -12.03 2.94
CA ASN A 56 -5.16 -12.97 3.79
C ASN A 56 -3.97 -12.33 4.51
N TYR A 57 -3.23 -11.42 3.86
CA TYR A 57 -2.18 -10.65 4.52
C TYR A 57 -2.73 -9.81 5.68
N ILE A 58 -3.83 -9.07 5.45
CA ILE A 58 -4.49 -8.26 6.48
C ILE A 58 -5.01 -9.11 7.63
N GLU A 59 -5.63 -10.26 7.36
CA GLU A 59 -6.08 -11.17 8.41
C GLU A 59 -4.91 -11.67 9.28
N LYS A 60 -3.82 -12.13 8.65
CA LYS A 60 -2.63 -12.58 9.39
C LYS A 60 -1.94 -11.44 10.15
N LEU A 61 -1.95 -10.23 9.60
CA LEU A 61 -1.42 -9.04 10.27
C LEU A 61 -2.21 -8.72 11.54
N ARG A 62 -3.56 -8.70 11.45
CA ARG A 62 -4.46 -8.48 12.59
C ARG A 62 -4.30 -9.56 13.66
N ASN A 63 -4.13 -10.81 13.23
CA ASN A 63 -3.92 -11.95 14.11
C ASN A 63 -2.49 -12.06 14.65
N LYS A 64 -1.61 -11.10 14.34
CA LYS A 64 -0.20 -11.05 14.78
C LYS A 64 0.58 -12.34 14.44
N SER A 65 0.25 -12.99 13.33
CA SER A 65 0.81 -14.30 12.95
C SER A 65 1.86 -14.22 11.83
N LEU A 66 2.12 -13.01 11.30
CA LEU A 66 3.13 -12.79 10.25
C LEU A 66 4.55 -12.63 10.77
N LEU A 67 4.70 -12.07 11.97
CA LEU A 67 5.99 -11.62 12.52
C LEU A 67 6.14 -12.12 13.96
N THR A 68 7.35 -12.04 14.50
CA THR A 68 7.54 -12.25 15.95
C THR A 68 6.80 -11.17 16.73
N LYS A 69 6.48 -11.48 17.99
CA LYS A 69 5.84 -10.53 18.89
C LYS A 69 6.66 -9.24 19.02
N GLU A 70 7.98 -9.33 19.17
CA GLU A 70 8.84 -8.14 19.30
C GLU A 70 8.79 -7.27 18.04
N SER A 71 8.83 -7.88 16.85
CA SER A 71 8.79 -7.15 15.58
C SER A 71 7.44 -6.44 15.39
N HIS A 72 6.34 -7.10 15.73
CA HIS A 72 5.01 -6.50 15.67
C HIS A 72 4.88 -5.32 16.64
N GLU A 73 5.39 -5.46 17.86
CA GLU A 73 5.40 -4.37 18.84
C GLU A 73 6.26 -3.18 18.39
N LEU A 74 7.40 -3.43 17.73
CA LEU A 74 8.26 -2.36 17.21
C LEU A 74 7.62 -1.58 16.05
N ILE A 75 7.04 -2.27 15.07
CA ILE A 75 6.42 -1.65 13.88
C ILE A 75 5.21 -0.80 14.28
N PHE A 76 4.37 -1.30 15.19
CA PHE A 76 3.16 -0.61 15.62
C PHE A 76 3.34 0.19 16.91
N LYS A 77 4.59 0.41 17.34
CA LYS A 77 4.87 1.24 18.50
C LYS A 77 4.39 2.66 18.18
N PRO A 78 3.51 3.27 18.99
CA PRO A 78 3.12 4.66 18.81
C PRO A 78 4.37 5.53 18.83
N ILE A 79 4.61 6.26 17.75
CA ILE A 79 5.64 7.29 17.74
C ILE A 79 4.98 8.52 18.36
N SER A 80 5.48 8.95 19.52
CA SER A 80 5.10 10.21 20.14
C SER A 80 5.78 11.36 19.40
N MET A 81 5.34 11.64 18.17
CA MET A 81 5.60 12.94 17.55
C MET A 81 4.44 13.85 17.94
N ASN A 82 4.77 15.00 18.55
CA ASN A 82 3.81 16.09 18.67
C ASN A 82 3.43 16.50 17.25
N MET A 83 2.21 16.14 16.81
CA MET A 83 1.67 16.64 15.56
C MET A 83 1.38 18.13 15.74
N GLU A 84 2.16 18.99 15.07
CA GLU A 84 1.63 20.30 14.74
C GLU A 84 0.58 20.09 13.65
N LEU A 85 -0.69 20.15 14.04
CA LEU A 85 -1.86 20.00 13.18
C LEU A 85 -1.95 21.19 12.21
N HIS A 86 -1.16 21.17 11.14
CA HIS A 86 -1.09 22.27 10.16
C HIS A 86 -2.11 22.17 9.02
N SER A 87 -2.94 21.11 8.97
CA SER A 87 -3.98 20.96 7.94
C SER A 87 -5.39 20.96 8.53
N GLU A 88 -6.32 21.64 7.85
CA GLU A 88 -7.74 21.67 8.22
C GLU A 88 -8.35 20.27 8.30
N ASP A 89 -7.88 19.33 7.46
CA ASP A 89 -8.37 17.94 7.38
C ASP A 89 -8.10 17.13 8.66
N LEU A 90 -7.08 17.51 9.43
CA LEU A 90 -6.72 16.81 10.67
C LEU A 90 -7.41 17.39 11.91
N LYS A 91 -8.25 18.44 11.77
CA LYS A 91 -9.04 19.01 12.88
C LYS A 91 -9.95 17.98 13.55
N ILE A 92 -10.37 16.93 12.84
CA ILE A 92 -11.21 15.85 13.39
C ILE A 92 -10.51 15.04 14.50
N LEU A 93 -9.19 15.19 14.62
CA LEU A 93 -8.33 14.50 15.57
C LEU A 93 -7.98 15.37 16.80
N LEU A 94 -8.39 16.64 16.85
CA LEU A 94 -8.21 17.47 18.04
C LEU A 94 -8.87 16.79 19.25
N ASP A 95 -8.15 16.79 20.38
CA ASP A 95 -8.56 16.21 21.67
C ASP A 95 -8.78 14.69 21.69
N LYS A 96 -8.36 13.97 20.65
CA LYS A 96 -8.34 12.50 20.63
C LYS A 96 -6.90 12.02 20.81
N GLU A 97 -6.71 10.97 21.62
CA GLU A 97 -5.46 10.20 21.57
C GLU A 97 -5.36 9.54 20.20
N SER A 98 -4.68 10.20 19.26
CA SER A 98 -4.44 9.68 17.93
C SER A 98 -2.94 9.58 17.68
N SER A 99 -2.47 8.38 17.38
CA SER A 99 -1.15 8.11 16.86
C SER A 99 -1.30 7.63 15.41
N TYR A 100 -0.51 8.19 14.49
CA TYR A 100 -0.44 7.67 13.13
C TYR A 100 0.67 6.61 13.07
N ALA A 101 0.35 5.43 12.55
CA ALA A 101 1.39 4.49 12.13
C ALA A 101 1.88 4.98 10.77
N MET A 102 3.13 5.46 10.67
CA MET A 102 3.74 5.65 9.36
C MET A 102 3.92 4.26 8.74
N GLY A 103 3.08 3.97 7.76
CA GLY A 103 3.21 2.80 6.88
C GLY A 103 4.25 3.03 5.81
#